data_AF-A0A7C7UUH9-F1
#
_entry.id   AF-A0A7C7UUH9-F1
#
_cell.length_a   1.000
_cell.length_b   1.000
_cell.length_c   1.000
_cell.angle_alpha   90.00
_cell.angle_beta   90.00
_cell.angle_gamma   90.00
#
_symmetry.space_group_name_H-M   'P 1'
#
loop_
_entity.id
_entity.type
_entity.pdbx_description
1 polymer ?
#
loop_
_entity_poly.entity_id
_entity_poly.type
_entity_poly.pdbx_seq_one_letter_code
_entity_poly.pdbx_strand_id
1 'polypeptide(L)'
;MEKMSFEFPFISVSIAIPIVFSFLILLFKEKFAKYIALLGTGLTFLVSVIALTWFDFSKTNVVQFYEEYTVLRELGVKLSLGADGLSLLMYILTTLVSLVAVIWSIGDEKIKTRLKEYYIAFLLTESFVIGVFTTFDLIVFYVFYELTLLPMLFVIGIWGYKLRLYSAYKFFVYIFISSLFLLLGIASLSVFHFKEKGSFTFNYFDLLNLNIPNGFEIFLFFLFFIAFAVKTPIVPFHTWLPDAHGEAPTAGSVVLAAILLKMGTYALVRFNIGLFPEAAAILAPYLVALGIYSIVMASWMTIS
;
A
#
# COMPACT_ATOMS: atom_id res chain seq x y z
N MET A 1 -19.49 -9.21 -4.91
CA MET A 1 -19.27 -7.76 -4.79
C MET A 1 -19.54 -7.14 -6.16
N GLU A 2 -20.43 -6.16 -6.26
CA GLU A 2 -20.82 -5.53 -7.54
C GLU A 2 -19.80 -4.43 -7.96
N LYS A 3 -19.77 -4.06 -9.24
CA LYS A 3 -18.83 -3.09 -9.83
C LYS A 3 -19.60 -2.01 -10.59
N MET A 4 -19.18 -0.75 -10.46
CA MET A 4 -19.78 0.41 -11.15
C MET A 4 -18.69 1.20 -11.87
N SER A 5 -18.81 1.29 -13.20
CA SER A 5 -17.92 2.09 -14.05
C SER A 5 -18.40 3.53 -14.16
N PHE A 6 -17.47 4.46 -14.31
CA PHE A 6 -17.74 5.88 -14.57
C PHE A 6 -17.01 6.30 -15.85
N GLU A 7 -17.49 7.37 -16.50
CA GLU A 7 -16.83 7.91 -17.70
C GLU A 7 -15.46 8.53 -17.38
N PHE A 8 -15.29 9.11 -16.19
CA PHE A 8 -14.02 9.74 -15.79
C PHE A 8 -13.16 8.77 -14.94
N PRO A 9 -11.90 8.51 -15.35
CA PRO A 9 -11.04 7.52 -14.69
C PRO A 9 -10.30 8.10 -13.46
N PHE A 10 -11.04 8.38 -12.37
CA PHE A 10 -10.52 9.05 -11.17
C PHE A 10 -9.26 8.39 -10.60
N ILE A 11 -9.26 7.05 -10.52
CA ILE A 11 -8.17 6.29 -9.90
C ILE A 11 -6.93 6.31 -10.79
N SER A 12 -7.08 5.97 -12.08
CA SER A 12 -5.97 5.98 -13.03
C SER A 12 -5.32 7.36 -13.14
N VAL A 13 -6.13 8.43 -13.18
CA VAL A 13 -5.65 9.82 -13.19
C VAL A 13 -4.84 10.12 -11.94
N SER A 14 -5.31 9.70 -10.77
CA SER A 14 -4.63 9.95 -9.49
C SER A 14 -3.32 9.19 -9.33
N ILE A 15 -3.22 7.99 -9.91
CA ILE A 15 -1.95 7.25 -9.98
C ILE A 15 -1.00 7.95 -10.97
N ALA A 16 -1.51 8.46 -12.10
CA ALA A 16 -0.70 9.06 -13.15
C ALA A 16 -0.14 10.44 -12.80
N ILE A 17 -0.89 11.30 -12.11
CA ILE A 17 -0.46 12.68 -11.79
C ILE A 17 0.91 12.69 -11.09
N PRO A 18 1.14 11.99 -9.97
CA PRO A 18 2.43 12.06 -9.28
C PRO A 18 3.58 11.49 -10.13
N ILE A 19 3.32 10.47 -10.97
CA ILE A 19 4.30 9.92 -11.91
C ILE A 19 4.71 10.98 -12.95
N VAL A 20 3.74 11.62 -13.59
CA VAL A 20 4.00 12.68 -14.58
C VAL A 20 4.77 13.83 -13.94
N PHE A 21 4.37 14.28 -12.75
CA PHE A 21 5.06 15.35 -12.04
C PHE A 21 6.47 14.94 -11.59
N SER A 22 6.71 13.66 -11.30
CA SER A 22 8.06 13.13 -11.06
C SER A 22 8.96 13.28 -12.29
N PHE A 23 8.44 12.96 -13.48
CA PHE A 23 9.17 13.20 -14.74
C PHE A 23 9.39 14.69 -14.99
N LEU A 24 8.41 15.56 -14.70
CA LEU A 24 8.59 17.02 -14.81
C LEU A 24 9.74 17.51 -13.91
N ILE A 25 9.85 17.02 -12.67
CA ILE A 25 10.97 17.40 -11.77
C ILE A 25 12.34 17.09 -12.40
N LEU A 26 12.47 15.99 -13.14
CA LEU A 26 13.71 15.65 -13.83
C LEU A 26 14.09 16.69 -14.89
N LEU A 27 13.11 17.19 -15.64
CA LEU A 27 13.31 18.14 -16.75
C LEU A 27 13.63 19.57 -16.28
N PHE A 28 13.07 20.01 -15.16
CA PHE A 28 13.24 21.39 -14.67
C PHE A 28 14.46 21.56 -13.75
N LYS A 29 14.85 22.81 -13.46
CA LYS A 29 15.95 23.10 -12.51
C LYS A 29 15.55 22.72 -11.08
N GLU A 30 16.52 22.28 -10.27
CA GLU A 30 16.31 21.78 -8.91
C GLU A 30 15.51 22.74 -8.00
N LYS A 31 15.72 24.06 -8.15
CA LYS A 31 14.97 25.08 -7.40
C LYS A 31 13.45 25.02 -7.58
N PHE A 32 12.97 24.43 -8.68
CA PHE A 32 11.54 24.28 -8.98
C PHE A 32 10.96 22.95 -8.47
N ALA A 33 11.78 21.98 -8.09
CA ALA A 33 11.33 20.63 -7.71
C ALA A 33 10.24 20.67 -6.64
N LYS A 34 10.41 21.51 -5.63
CA LYS A 34 9.47 21.67 -4.52
C LYS A 34 8.08 22.21 -4.94
N TYR A 35 8.06 23.14 -5.89
CA TYR A 35 6.80 23.72 -6.39
C TYR A 35 6.09 22.75 -7.33
N ILE A 36 6.85 22.04 -8.16
CA ILE A 36 6.31 20.99 -9.03
C ILE A 36 5.70 19.87 -8.16
N ALA A 37 6.41 19.43 -7.11
CA ALA A 37 5.89 18.44 -6.19
C ALA A 37 4.60 18.88 -5.49
N LEU A 38 4.56 20.12 -5.00
CA LEU A 38 3.37 20.70 -4.36
C LEU A 38 2.18 20.76 -5.31
N LEU A 39 2.41 21.12 -6.58
CA LEU A 39 1.36 21.10 -7.60
C LEU A 39 0.90 19.67 -7.90
N GLY A 40 1.82 18.70 -7.98
CA GLY A 40 1.49 17.29 -8.22
C GLY A 40 0.64 16.68 -7.11
N THR A 41 1.06 16.81 -5.86
CA THR A 41 0.29 16.31 -4.69
C THR A 41 -1.02 17.09 -4.53
N GLY A 42 -1.00 18.41 -4.76
CA GLY A 42 -2.19 19.26 -4.67
C GLY A 42 -3.26 18.92 -5.70
N LEU A 43 -2.88 18.66 -6.95
CA LEU A 43 -3.80 18.20 -7.99
C LEU A 43 -4.34 16.80 -7.69
N THR A 44 -3.49 15.89 -7.22
CA THR A 44 -3.91 14.53 -6.85
C THR A 44 -4.92 14.55 -5.70
N PHE A 45 -4.70 15.39 -4.68
CA PHE A 45 -5.66 15.62 -3.60
C PHE A 45 -6.95 16.27 -4.09
N LEU A 46 -6.88 17.22 -5.02
CA LEU A 46 -8.09 17.81 -5.60
C LEU A 46 -8.92 16.76 -6.36
N VAL A 47 -8.29 15.87 -7.12
CA VAL A 47 -8.98 14.76 -7.79
C VAL A 47 -9.63 13.81 -6.78
N SER A 48 -8.95 13.49 -5.67
CA SER A 48 -9.52 12.61 -4.63
C SER A 48 -10.71 13.24 -3.90
N VAL A 49 -10.69 14.55 -3.67
CA VAL A 49 -11.84 15.30 -3.12
C VAL A 49 -13.01 15.31 -4.09
N ILE A 50 -12.78 15.47 -5.39
CA ILE A 50 -13.87 15.37 -6.39
C ILE A 50 -14.43 13.95 -6.40
N ALA A 51 -13.57 12.92 -6.41
CA ALA A 51 -13.99 11.53 -6.33
C ALA A 51 -14.84 11.25 -5.08
N LEU A 52 -14.49 11.82 -3.92
CA LEU A 52 -15.28 11.73 -2.69
C LEU A 52 -16.70 12.29 -2.86
N THR A 53 -16.86 13.42 -3.55
CA THR A 53 -18.18 14.03 -3.79
C THR A 53 -19.03 13.24 -4.80
N TRP A 54 -18.40 12.45 -5.66
CA TRP A 54 -19.08 11.63 -6.67
C TRP A 54 -19.36 10.20 -6.20
N PHE A 55 -18.80 9.81 -5.05
CA PHE A 55 -19.00 8.49 -4.49
C PHE A 55 -20.40 8.32 -3.91
N ASP A 56 -21.10 7.25 -4.29
CA ASP A 56 -22.42 6.91 -3.76
C ASP A 56 -22.28 6.18 -2.41
N PHE A 57 -22.46 6.93 -1.32
CA PHE A 57 -22.41 6.40 0.06
C PHE A 57 -23.57 5.47 0.41
N SER A 58 -24.63 5.37 -0.40
CA SER A 58 -25.68 4.38 -0.17
C SER A 58 -25.23 2.96 -0.59
N LYS A 59 -24.17 2.86 -1.40
CA LYS A 59 -23.65 1.60 -1.97
C LYS A 59 -22.17 1.39 -1.63
N THR A 60 -21.81 1.49 -0.36
CA THR A 60 -20.42 1.33 0.12
C THR A 60 -19.81 -0.06 -0.12
N ASN A 61 -20.66 -1.08 -0.26
CA ASN A 61 -20.25 -2.48 -0.52
C ASN A 61 -19.98 -2.77 -2.01
N VAL A 62 -20.20 -1.79 -2.88
CA VAL A 62 -19.97 -1.87 -4.33
C VAL A 62 -18.66 -1.18 -4.67
N VAL A 63 -17.88 -1.75 -5.57
CA VAL A 63 -16.68 -1.08 -6.10
C VAL A 63 -17.10 -0.06 -7.13
N GLN A 64 -16.84 1.20 -6.84
CA GLN A 64 -17.11 2.34 -7.73
C GLN A 64 -15.83 2.76 -8.45
N PHE A 65 -15.96 3.60 -9.46
CA PHE A 65 -14.85 4.02 -10.33
C PHE A 65 -14.08 2.84 -10.93
N TYR A 66 -14.79 1.74 -11.24
CA TYR A 66 -14.15 0.51 -11.68
C TYR A 66 -13.64 0.63 -13.12
N GLU A 67 -12.37 0.34 -13.32
CA GLU A 67 -11.68 0.28 -14.60
C GLU A 67 -10.94 -1.06 -14.71
N GLU A 68 -10.96 -1.68 -15.89
CA GLU A 68 -10.29 -2.97 -16.10
C GLU A 68 -9.58 -2.99 -17.46
N TYR A 69 -8.26 -3.14 -17.43
CA TYR A 69 -7.43 -3.27 -18.63
C TYR A 69 -6.64 -4.58 -18.57
N THR A 70 -6.64 -5.36 -19.65
CA THR A 70 -5.85 -6.60 -19.70
C THR A 70 -4.38 -6.26 -19.92
N VAL A 71 -3.51 -6.66 -18.98
CA VAL A 71 -2.06 -6.39 -19.05
C VAL A 71 -1.32 -7.57 -19.66
N LEU A 72 -1.59 -8.79 -19.17
CA LEU A 72 -0.97 -10.01 -19.66
C LEU A 72 -2.02 -11.11 -19.78
N ARG A 73 -2.42 -11.39 -21.01
CA ARG A 73 -3.57 -12.27 -21.31
C ARG A 73 -3.28 -13.73 -20.95
N GLU A 74 -2.04 -14.18 -21.15
CA GLU A 74 -1.60 -15.55 -20.95
C GLU A 74 -1.66 -15.97 -19.47
N LEU A 75 -1.43 -15.02 -18.56
CA LEU A 75 -1.50 -15.24 -17.11
C LEU A 75 -2.78 -14.71 -16.48
N GLY A 76 -3.69 -14.12 -17.26
CA GLY A 76 -4.92 -13.52 -16.73
C GLY A 76 -4.70 -12.29 -15.84
N VAL A 77 -3.58 -11.58 -16.02
CA VAL A 77 -3.26 -10.37 -15.23
C VAL A 77 -4.02 -9.18 -15.78
N LYS A 78 -4.76 -8.49 -14.91
CA LYS A 78 -5.56 -7.33 -15.28
C LYS A 78 -5.22 -6.15 -14.38
N LEU A 79 -5.05 -4.97 -14.97
CA LEU A 79 -5.06 -3.72 -14.22
C LEU A 79 -6.52 -3.40 -13.87
N SER A 80 -6.97 -3.94 -12.74
CA SER A 80 -8.34 -3.76 -12.21
C SER A 80 -8.30 -2.69 -11.13
N LEU A 81 -8.75 -1.48 -11.41
CA LEU A 81 -8.70 -0.34 -10.50
C LEU A 81 -10.12 0.04 -10.07
N GLY A 82 -10.28 0.55 -8.85
CA GLY A 82 -11.55 1.05 -8.34
C GLY A 82 -11.47 1.41 -6.86
N ALA A 83 -12.59 1.82 -6.28
CA ALA A 83 -12.68 2.07 -4.84
C ALA A 83 -14.03 1.60 -4.29
N ASP A 84 -14.00 0.78 -3.23
CA ASP A 84 -15.13 0.61 -2.32
C ASP A 84 -14.99 1.56 -1.12
N GLY A 85 -15.87 1.47 -0.12
CA GLY A 85 -15.82 2.35 1.05
C GLY A 85 -14.48 2.30 1.82
N LEU A 86 -13.84 1.13 1.91
CA LEU A 86 -12.55 0.97 2.59
C LEU A 86 -11.41 1.58 1.76
N SER A 87 -11.37 1.27 0.45
CA SER A 87 -10.37 1.80 -0.47
C SER A 87 -10.47 3.32 -0.63
N LEU A 88 -11.68 3.88 -0.68
CA LEU A 88 -11.90 5.32 -0.78
C LEU A 88 -11.32 6.08 0.42
N LEU A 89 -11.55 5.57 1.64
CA LEU A 89 -11.00 6.16 2.86
C LEU A 89 -9.48 6.22 2.81
N MET A 90 -8.84 5.12 2.41
CA MET A 90 -7.38 5.05 2.33
C MET A 90 -6.81 5.90 1.19
N TYR A 91 -7.51 5.98 0.06
CA TYR A 91 -7.16 6.83 -1.06
C TYR A 91 -7.14 8.33 -0.69
N ILE A 92 -8.18 8.82 0.00
CA ILE A 92 -8.25 10.21 0.45
C ILE A 92 -7.19 10.49 1.53
N LEU A 93 -7.01 9.57 2.48
CA LEU A 93 -5.96 9.68 3.49
C LEU A 93 -4.57 9.80 2.85
N THR A 94 -4.30 8.98 1.83
CA THR A 94 -3.02 8.96 1.11
C THR A 94 -2.72 10.30 0.46
N THR A 95 -3.68 10.85 -0.29
CA THR A 95 -3.50 12.12 -1.00
C THR A 95 -3.40 13.31 -0.04
N LEU A 96 -4.19 13.33 1.03
CA LEU A 96 -4.12 14.38 2.06
C LEU A 96 -2.76 14.39 2.76
N VAL A 97 -2.30 13.23 3.23
CA VAL A 97 -1.03 13.10 3.95
C VAL A 97 0.14 13.42 3.03
N SER A 98 0.09 13.00 1.76
CA SER A 98 1.15 13.30 0.79
C SER A 98 1.27 14.80 0.53
N LEU A 99 0.13 15.51 0.40
CA LEU A 99 0.09 16.97 0.30
C LEU A 99 0.70 17.63 1.54
N VAL A 100 0.26 17.24 2.74
CA VAL A 100 0.77 17.81 4.00
C VAL A 100 2.27 17.52 4.19
N ALA A 101 2.74 16.33 3.85
CA ALA A 101 4.14 15.95 3.93
C ALA A 101 5.00 16.84 3.02
N VAL A 102 4.58 17.07 1.77
CA VAL A 102 5.29 17.96 0.84
C VAL A 102 5.27 19.42 1.31
N ILE A 103 4.12 19.92 1.80
CA ILE A 103 4.02 21.28 2.38
C ILE A 103 5.03 21.44 3.52
N TRP A 104 5.10 20.45 4.42
CA TRP A 104 6.07 20.46 5.52
C TRP A 104 7.51 20.47 5.02
N SER A 105 7.85 19.58 4.08
CA SER A 105 9.21 19.46 3.54
C SER A 105 9.72 20.73 2.87
N ILE A 106 8.85 21.60 2.35
CA ILE A 106 9.24 22.89 1.76
C ILE A 106 9.87 23.82 2.80
N GLY A 107 9.41 23.76 4.05
CA GLY A 107 9.92 24.54 5.17
C GLY A 107 11.02 23.85 5.98
N ASP A 108 11.36 22.59 5.66
CA ASP A 108 12.37 21.83 6.41
C ASP A 108 13.78 22.26 6.02
N GLU A 109 14.44 22.99 6.92
CA GLU A 109 15.81 23.46 6.72
C GLU A 109 16.84 22.32 6.62
N LYS A 110 16.52 21.09 7.02
CA LYS A 110 17.45 19.97 6.93
C LYS A 110 17.56 19.41 5.51
N ILE A 111 16.55 19.63 4.67
CA ILE A 111 16.51 19.11 3.30
C ILE A 111 17.11 20.14 2.34
N LYS A 112 18.44 20.10 2.15
CA LYS A 112 19.17 21.05 1.28
C LYS A 112 19.82 20.43 0.04
N THR A 113 19.89 19.10 -0.05
CA THR A 113 20.63 18.40 -1.10
C THR A 113 19.72 17.43 -1.84
N ARG A 114 20.00 17.23 -3.14
CA ARG A 114 19.29 16.26 -4.00
C ARG A 114 17.77 16.48 -3.98
N LEU A 115 17.34 17.74 -4.09
CA LEU A 115 15.92 18.07 -3.92
C LEU A 115 15.05 17.38 -4.98
N LYS A 116 15.58 17.19 -6.19
CA LYS A 116 14.87 16.46 -7.24
C LYS A 116 14.51 15.05 -6.79
N GLU A 117 15.52 14.28 -6.37
CA GLU A 117 15.36 12.88 -5.96
C GLU A 117 14.45 12.77 -4.73
N TYR A 118 14.56 13.72 -3.78
CA TYR A 118 13.70 13.77 -2.61
C TYR A 118 12.22 13.88 -3.00
N TYR A 119 11.87 14.91 -3.77
CA TYR A 119 10.47 15.15 -4.13
C TYR A 119 9.90 14.12 -5.10
N ILE A 120 10.74 13.56 -5.99
CA ILE A 120 10.37 12.41 -6.82
C ILE A 120 10.02 11.21 -5.94
N ALA A 121 10.80 10.92 -4.90
CA ALA A 121 10.51 9.81 -4.01
C ALA A 121 9.14 9.95 -3.31
N PHE A 122 8.77 11.16 -2.86
CA PHE A 122 7.45 11.39 -2.27
C PHE A 122 6.30 11.24 -3.28
N LEU A 123 6.44 11.79 -4.50
CA LEU A 123 5.42 11.65 -5.54
C LEU A 123 5.24 10.18 -5.99
N LEU A 124 6.34 9.45 -6.17
CA LEU A 124 6.27 8.03 -6.49
C LEU A 124 5.63 7.22 -5.35
N THR A 125 5.96 7.55 -4.09
CA THR A 125 5.32 6.93 -2.93
C THR A 125 3.81 7.16 -2.95
N GLU A 126 3.36 8.40 -3.20
CA GLU A 126 1.94 8.73 -3.32
C GLU A 126 1.26 7.88 -4.39
N SER A 127 1.79 7.86 -5.61
CA SER A 127 1.23 7.08 -6.72
C SER A 127 1.13 5.59 -6.41
N PHE A 128 2.20 4.99 -5.90
CA PHE A 128 2.24 3.56 -5.61
C PHE A 128 1.28 3.19 -4.49
N VAL A 129 1.18 4.01 -3.44
CA VAL A 129 0.27 3.75 -2.33
C VAL A 129 -1.20 3.91 -2.74
N ILE A 130 -1.52 4.88 -3.62
CA ILE A 130 -2.86 4.94 -4.24
C ILE A 130 -3.14 3.61 -4.97
N GLY A 131 -2.18 3.12 -5.77
CA GLY A 131 -2.29 1.83 -6.46
C GLY A 131 -2.54 0.65 -5.52
N VAL A 132 -1.85 0.58 -4.37
CA VAL A 132 -2.05 -0.46 -3.34
C VAL A 132 -3.49 -0.50 -2.85
N PHE A 133 -4.09 0.65 -2.54
CA PHE A 133 -5.44 0.69 -1.97
C PHE A 133 -6.56 0.56 -2.99
N THR A 134 -6.29 0.73 -4.27
CA THR A 134 -7.33 0.84 -5.31
C THR A 134 -7.30 -0.26 -6.35
N THR A 135 -6.29 -1.14 -6.32
CA THR A 135 -6.24 -2.31 -7.20
C THR A 135 -6.99 -3.50 -6.64
N PHE A 136 -7.69 -4.21 -7.53
CA PHE A 136 -8.43 -5.45 -7.28
C PHE A 136 -7.82 -6.66 -8.00
N ASP A 137 -6.58 -6.55 -8.46
CA ASP A 137 -5.80 -7.68 -8.95
C ASP A 137 -4.61 -7.91 -8.01
N LEU A 138 -4.45 -9.14 -7.51
CA LEU A 138 -3.50 -9.49 -6.46
C LEU A 138 -2.05 -9.35 -6.91
N ILE A 139 -1.72 -9.63 -8.18
CA ILE A 139 -0.33 -9.48 -8.64
C ILE A 139 0.00 -8.01 -8.87
N VAL A 140 -0.97 -7.22 -9.33
CA VAL A 140 -0.83 -5.76 -9.45
C VAL A 140 -0.72 -5.12 -8.06
N PHE A 141 -1.51 -5.60 -7.09
CA PHE A 141 -1.38 -5.24 -5.68
C PHE A 141 0.04 -5.50 -5.18
N TYR A 142 0.58 -6.71 -5.40
CA TYR A 142 1.93 -7.07 -4.99
C TYR A 142 2.98 -6.13 -5.61
N VAL A 143 2.86 -5.82 -6.91
CA VAL A 143 3.78 -4.91 -7.59
C VAL A 143 3.73 -3.52 -6.95
N PHE A 144 2.55 -2.91 -6.77
CA PHE A 144 2.46 -1.61 -6.09
C PHE A 144 2.99 -1.69 -4.65
N TYR A 145 2.65 -2.73 -3.91
CA TYR A 145 3.07 -2.96 -2.53
C TYR A 145 4.60 -3.00 -2.39
N GLU A 146 5.28 -3.65 -3.32
CA GLU A 146 6.74 -3.70 -3.40
C GLU A 146 7.35 -2.39 -3.87
N LEU A 147 6.75 -1.75 -4.88
CA LEU A 147 7.23 -0.47 -5.40
C LEU A 147 7.23 0.63 -4.32
N THR A 148 6.34 0.58 -3.32
CA THR A 148 6.38 1.52 -2.19
C THR A 148 7.68 1.47 -1.38
N LEU A 149 8.39 0.33 -1.38
CA LEU A 149 9.61 0.15 -0.58
C LEU A 149 10.78 0.96 -1.13
N LEU A 150 10.91 1.07 -2.46
CA LEU A 150 12.08 1.68 -3.08
C LEU A 150 12.21 3.18 -2.80
N PRO A 151 11.17 4.02 -3.03
CA PRO A 151 11.27 5.43 -2.69
C PRO A 151 11.57 5.65 -1.19
N MET A 152 10.93 4.87 -0.32
CA MET A 152 11.06 5.04 1.12
C MET A 152 12.41 4.55 1.67
N LEU A 153 12.99 3.51 1.07
CA LEU A 153 14.37 3.12 1.30
C LEU A 153 15.33 4.30 1.05
N PHE A 154 15.14 5.03 -0.05
CA PHE A 154 15.96 6.21 -0.36
C PHE A 154 15.66 7.40 0.57
N VAL A 155 14.39 7.67 0.88
CA VAL A 155 14.00 8.74 1.81
C VAL A 155 14.70 8.56 3.16
N ILE A 156 14.69 7.35 3.71
CA ILE A 156 15.39 7.03 4.95
C ILE A 156 16.91 7.08 4.73
N GLY A 157 17.45 6.34 3.75
CA GLY A 157 18.90 6.16 3.60
C GLY A 157 19.69 7.40 3.22
N ILE A 158 19.10 8.35 2.49
CA ILE A 158 19.79 9.55 1.97
C ILE A 158 19.52 10.77 2.86
N TRP A 159 18.28 10.98 3.32
CA TRP A 159 17.86 12.17 4.08
C TRP A 159 17.55 11.89 5.55
N GLY A 160 17.71 10.65 6.00
CA GLY A 160 17.60 10.30 7.41
C GLY A 160 18.75 10.78 8.28
N TYR A 161 18.68 10.42 9.57
CA TYR A 161 19.60 10.87 10.62
C TYR A 161 20.84 9.96 10.77
N LYS A 162 21.33 9.76 12.00
CA LYS A 162 22.64 9.19 12.31
C LYS A 162 22.79 7.73 11.88
N LEU A 163 21.78 6.89 12.08
CA LEU A 163 21.77 5.46 11.76
C LEU A 163 21.01 5.14 10.46
N ARG A 164 20.74 6.15 9.64
CA ARG A 164 19.92 6.07 8.43
C ARG A 164 20.18 4.88 7.51
N LEU A 165 21.44 4.51 7.26
CA LEU A 165 21.75 3.39 6.35
C LEU A 165 21.35 2.05 6.99
N TYR A 166 21.68 1.86 8.27
CA TYR A 166 21.28 0.67 9.02
C TYR A 166 19.75 0.53 9.04
N SER A 167 19.03 1.60 9.39
CA SER A 167 17.57 1.60 9.45
C SER A 167 16.92 1.39 8.09
N ALA A 168 17.46 1.99 7.03
CA ALA A 168 16.96 1.82 5.66
C ALA A 168 17.10 0.36 5.19
N TYR A 169 18.26 -0.26 5.37
CA TYR A 169 18.47 -1.66 5.00
C TYR A 169 17.63 -2.60 5.87
N LYS A 170 17.56 -2.36 7.18
CA LYS A 170 16.71 -3.15 8.09
C LYS A 170 15.25 -3.08 7.63
N PHE A 171 14.70 -1.89 7.42
CA PHE A 171 13.36 -1.65 6.88
C PHE A 171 13.11 -2.45 5.59
N PHE A 172 13.99 -2.30 4.60
CA PHE A 172 13.82 -2.92 3.30
C PHE A 172 13.87 -4.45 3.39
N VAL A 173 14.89 -5.01 4.04
CA VAL A 173 15.08 -6.46 4.14
C VAL A 173 13.94 -7.11 4.90
N TYR A 174 13.48 -6.51 6.00
CA TYR A 174 12.38 -7.05 6.80
C TYR A 174 11.10 -7.18 5.97
N ILE A 175 10.71 -6.11 5.28
CA ILE A 175 9.47 -6.08 4.54
C ILE A 175 9.59 -6.90 3.23
N PHE A 176 10.71 -6.77 2.52
CA PHE A 176 10.95 -7.52 1.27
C PHE A 176 10.93 -9.04 1.49
N ILE A 177 11.63 -9.56 2.51
CA ILE A 177 11.61 -11.01 2.77
C ILE A 177 10.20 -11.49 3.11
N SER A 178 9.47 -10.71 3.91
CA SER A 178 8.10 -11.09 4.29
C SER A 178 7.14 -11.08 3.09
N SER A 179 7.33 -10.18 2.13
CA SER A 179 6.47 -10.09 0.95
C SER A 179 6.67 -11.26 -0.02
N LEU A 180 7.80 -11.96 0.02
CA LEU A 180 7.98 -13.20 -0.75
C LEU A 180 6.97 -14.29 -0.36
N PHE A 181 6.53 -14.33 0.90
CA PHE A 181 5.45 -15.22 1.35
C PHE A 181 4.11 -14.84 0.73
N LEU A 182 3.84 -13.54 0.59
CA LEU A 182 2.65 -13.05 -0.11
C LEU A 182 2.68 -13.46 -1.58
N LEU A 183 3.81 -13.27 -2.27
CA LEU A 183 3.96 -13.70 -3.67
C LEU A 183 3.71 -15.21 -3.83
N LEU A 184 4.28 -16.02 -2.91
CA LEU A 184 4.03 -17.47 -2.88
C LEU A 184 2.56 -17.79 -2.65
N GLY A 185 1.88 -17.06 -1.75
CA GLY A 185 0.45 -17.21 -1.51
C GLY A 185 -0.41 -16.87 -2.74
N ILE A 186 -0.12 -15.75 -3.38
CA ILE A 186 -0.80 -15.30 -4.61
C ILE A 186 -0.61 -16.33 -5.73
N ALA A 187 0.61 -16.79 -5.96
CA ALA A 187 0.90 -17.80 -6.96
C ALA A 187 0.19 -19.13 -6.66
N SER A 188 0.21 -19.57 -5.40
CA SER A 188 -0.45 -20.81 -4.96
C SER A 188 -1.97 -20.75 -5.16
N LEU A 189 -2.58 -19.60 -4.83
CA LEU A 189 -4.01 -19.37 -5.04
C LEU A 189 -4.39 -19.34 -6.52
N SER A 190 -3.57 -18.70 -7.37
CA SER A 190 -3.79 -18.67 -8.81
C SER A 190 -3.65 -20.05 -9.47
N VAL A 191 -2.66 -20.85 -9.03
CA VAL A 191 -2.50 -22.24 -9.48
C VAL A 191 -3.68 -23.10 -9.02
N PHE A 192 -4.20 -22.89 -7.82
CA PHE A 192 -5.40 -23.58 -7.34
C PHE A 192 -6.62 -23.22 -8.20
N HIS A 193 -6.83 -21.93 -8.49
CA HIS A 193 -7.88 -21.49 -9.40
C HIS A 193 -7.74 -22.15 -10.79
N PHE A 194 -6.52 -22.25 -11.34
CA PHE A 194 -6.27 -22.92 -12.60
C PHE A 194 -6.70 -24.40 -12.57
N LYS A 195 -6.43 -25.12 -11.48
CA LYS A 195 -6.86 -26.53 -11.35
C LYS A 195 -8.38 -26.69 -11.30
N GLU A 196 -9.07 -25.76 -10.64
CA GLU A 196 -10.53 -25.80 -10.48
C GLU A 196 -11.30 -25.29 -11.71
N LYS A 197 -10.79 -24.26 -12.39
CA LYS A 197 -11.51 -23.50 -13.44
C LYS A 197 -10.82 -23.50 -14.81
N GLY A 198 -9.63 -24.09 -14.93
CA GLY A 198 -8.89 -24.21 -16.20
C GLY A 198 -8.23 -22.92 -16.71
N SER A 199 -8.15 -21.86 -15.89
CA SER A 199 -7.53 -20.58 -16.28
C SER A 199 -6.83 -19.92 -15.09
N PHE A 200 -5.74 -19.20 -15.38
CA PHE A 200 -5.10 -18.34 -14.38
C PHE A 200 -5.90 -17.05 -14.22
N THR A 201 -6.04 -16.61 -12.99
CA THR A 201 -6.55 -15.27 -12.65
C THR A 201 -5.83 -14.77 -11.43
N PHE A 202 -5.71 -13.46 -11.34
CA PHE A 202 -5.29 -12.74 -10.13
C PHE A 202 -6.36 -11.75 -9.70
N ASN A 203 -7.50 -11.72 -10.39
CA ASN A 203 -8.59 -10.82 -10.08
C ASN A 203 -9.27 -11.24 -8.77
N TYR A 204 -9.34 -10.31 -7.82
CA TYR A 204 -9.88 -10.54 -6.48
C TYR A 204 -11.30 -11.12 -6.51
N PHE A 205 -12.16 -10.67 -7.43
CA PHE A 205 -13.56 -11.09 -7.49
C PHE A 205 -13.72 -12.53 -7.95
N ASP A 206 -12.84 -13.01 -8.83
CA ASP A 206 -12.82 -14.41 -9.28
C ASP A 206 -12.34 -15.35 -8.17
N LEU A 207 -11.45 -14.85 -7.30
CA LEU A 207 -10.83 -15.61 -6.22
C LEU A 207 -11.69 -15.72 -4.95
N LEU A 208 -12.66 -14.82 -4.75
CA LEU A 208 -13.53 -14.78 -3.56
C LEU A 208 -14.41 -16.03 -3.35
N ASN A 209 -14.77 -16.74 -4.42
CA ASN A 209 -15.77 -17.83 -4.37
C ASN A 209 -15.15 -19.20 -4.63
N LEU A 210 -13.87 -19.37 -4.30
CA LEU A 210 -13.19 -20.65 -4.41
C LEU A 210 -13.53 -21.54 -3.22
N ASN A 211 -13.89 -22.79 -3.49
CA ASN A 211 -14.09 -23.81 -2.45
C ASN A 211 -12.74 -24.39 -2.04
N ILE A 212 -11.98 -23.62 -1.25
CA ILE A 212 -10.64 -24.01 -0.79
C ILE A 212 -10.79 -25.00 0.38
N PRO A 213 -10.13 -26.17 0.35
CA PRO A 213 -10.13 -27.07 1.51
C PRO A 213 -9.51 -26.41 2.74
N ASN A 214 -10.13 -26.55 3.92
CA ASN A 214 -9.75 -25.85 5.16
C ASN A 214 -8.25 -25.87 5.47
N GLY A 215 -7.57 -27.01 5.32
CA GLY A 215 -6.13 -27.10 5.60
C GLY A 215 -5.28 -26.26 4.65
N PHE A 216 -5.66 -26.20 3.37
CA PHE A 216 -4.98 -25.36 2.38
C PHE A 216 -5.35 -23.88 2.54
N GLU A 217 -6.59 -23.59 2.92
CA GLU A 217 -7.03 -22.22 3.24
C GLU A 217 -6.25 -21.63 4.42
N ILE A 218 -6.08 -22.40 5.51
CA ILE A 218 -5.24 -21.99 6.66
C ILE A 218 -3.78 -21.78 6.23
N PHE A 219 -3.24 -22.65 5.38
CA PHE A 219 -1.89 -22.49 4.85
C PHE A 219 -1.73 -21.19 4.05
N LEU A 220 -2.65 -20.92 3.12
CA LEU A 220 -2.69 -19.67 2.35
C LEU A 220 -2.87 -18.45 3.26
N PHE A 221 -3.73 -18.56 4.27
CA PHE A 221 -3.93 -17.51 5.27
C PHE A 221 -2.60 -17.12 5.92
N PHE A 222 -1.78 -18.09 6.35
CA PHE A 222 -0.49 -17.80 6.97
C PHE A 222 0.52 -17.17 6.00
N LEU A 223 0.55 -17.58 4.73
CA LEU A 223 1.42 -16.97 3.72
C LEU A 223 1.12 -15.47 3.54
N PHE A 224 -0.16 -15.10 3.44
CA PHE A 224 -0.57 -13.70 3.37
C PHE A 224 -0.36 -12.98 4.71
N PHE A 225 -0.71 -13.65 5.82
CA PHE A 225 -0.64 -13.08 7.16
C PHE A 225 0.78 -12.66 7.52
N ILE A 226 1.81 -13.46 7.23
CA ILE A 226 3.21 -13.12 7.56
C ILE A 226 3.61 -11.80 6.91
N ALA A 227 3.33 -11.62 5.62
CA ALA A 227 3.66 -10.41 4.88
C ALA A 227 2.97 -9.17 5.47
N PHE A 228 1.67 -9.30 5.78
CA PHE A 228 0.90 -8.18 6.29
C PHE A 228 1.15 -7.91 7.76
N ALA A 229 1.44 -8.93 8.56
CA ALA A 229 1.79 -8.82 9.98
C ALA A 229 3.11 -8.06 10.15
N VAL A 230 4.10 -8.32 9.29
CA VAL A 230 5.35 -7.58 9.26
C VAL A 230 5.13 -6.10 8.94
N LYS A 231 4.28 -5.79 7.95
CA LYS A 231 3.99 -4.38 7.59
C LYS A 231 3.02 -3.68 8.56
N THR A 232 2.23 -4.44 9.33
CA THR A 232 1.33 -4.01 10.43
C THR A 232 2.04 -3.94 11.81
N PRO A 233 3.36 -3.95 11.83
CA PRO A 233 4.21 -4.37 12.97
C PRO A 233 3.51 -5.18 14.09
N ILE A 234 2.95 -6.36 13.78
CA ILE A 234 2.43 -7.27 14.81
C ILE A 234 3.60 -7.97 15.50
N VAL A 235 3.56 -8.17 16.83
CA VAL A 235 4.59 -8.94 17.54
C VAL A 235 4.68 -10.37 16.98
N PRO A 236 5.89 -10.93 16.71
CA PRO A 236 7.24 -10.41 16.97
C PRO A 236 7.87 -9.60 15.81
N PHE A 237 7.13 -9.28 14.76
CA PHE A 237 7.61 -8.71 13.50
C PHE A 237 7.75 -7.17 13.47
N HIS A 238 7.83 -6.52 14.63
CA HIS A 238 7.76 -5.06 14.75
C HIS A 238 9.12 -4.36 14.84
N THR A 239 10.22 -5.09 14.98
CA THR A 239 11.54 -4.52 15.36
C THR A 239 12.16 -3.59 14.33
N TRP A 240 11.70 -3.61 13.07
CA TRP A 240 12.13 -2.67 12.04
C TRP A 240 11.53 -1.27 12.24
N LEU A 241 10.37 -1.19 12.90
CA LEU A 241 9.55 0.01 12.98
C LEU A 241 10.22 1.16 13.76
N PRO A 242 10.75 0.95 14.99
CA PRO A 242 11.34 2.06 15.76
C PRO A 242 12.55 2.67 15.05
N ASP A 243 13.39 1.83 14.45
CA ASP A 243 14.59 2.26 13.73
C ASP A 243 14.25 3.05 12.46
N ALA A 244 13.25 2.59 11.70
CA ALA A 244 12.80 3.28 10.48
C ALA A 244 12.17 4.65 10.81
N HIS A 245 11.32 4.73 11.83
CA HIS A 245 10.70 5.98 12.25
C HIS A 245 11.66 6.96 12.92
N GLY A 246 12.57 6.46 13.75
CA GLY A 246 13.56 7.28 14.46
C GLY A 246 14.56 7.93 13.51
N GLU A 247 14.88 7.25 12.41
CA GLU A 247 15.88 7.74 11.45
C GLU A 247 15.30 8.46 10.23
N ALA A 248 14.02 8.28 9.91
CA ALA A 248 13.40 8.98 8.77
C ALA A 248 13.33 10.51 9.00
N PRO A 249 13.47 11.35 7.95
CA PRO A 249 13.14 12.76 8.05
C PRO A 249 11.66 12.94 8.43
N THR A 250 11.28 14.07 9.02
CA THR A 250 9.95 14.29 9.61
C THR A 250 8.80 13.95 8.64
N ALA A 251 8.85 14.47 7.41
CA ALA A 251 7.85 14.16 6.39
C ALA A 251 7.83 12.67 6.00
N GLY A 252 9.00 12.02 5.96
CA GLY A 252 9.12 10.58 5.72
C GLY A 252 8.49 9.76 6.84
N SER A 253 8.71 10.15 8.10
CA SER A 253 8.12 9.49 9.28
C SER A 253 6.59 9.63 9.30
N VAL A 254 6.05 10.79 8.92
CA VAL A 254 4.60 10.99 8.76
C VAL A 254 4.03 10.07 7.68
N VAL A 255 4.65 10.00 6.50
CA VAL A 255 4.20 9.10 5.42
C VAL A 255 4.27 7.63 5.83
N LEU A 256 5.37 7.22 6.49
CA LEU A 256 5.50 5.87 7.07
C LEU A 256 4.33 5.56 8.00
N ALA A 257 4.09 6.43 8.99
CA ALA A 257 3.15 6.16 10.07
C ALA A 257 1.71 6.23 9.59
N ALA A 258 1.37 7.28 8.84
CA ALA A 258 -0.01 7.60 8.49
C ALA A 258 -0.54 6.75 7.34
N ILE A 259 0.32 6.31 6.40
CA ILE A 259 -0.14 5.59 5.22
C ILE A 259 0.50 4.21 5.06
N LEU A 260 1.84 4.08 5.14
CA LEU A 260 2.47 2.80 4.82
C LEU A 260 2.09 1.67 5.78
N LEU A 261 1.93 1.97 7.06
CA LEU A 261 1.44 0.99 8.06
C LEU A 261 -0.02 0.58 7.81
N LYS A 262 -0.83 1.46 7.21
CA LYS A 262 -2.24 1.17 6.91
C LYS A 262 -2.38 0.17 5.78
N MET A 263 -1.37 0.04 4.92
CA MET A 263 -1.38 -0.96 3.84
C MET A 263 -1.42 -2.39 4.41
N GLY A 264 -0.71 -2.66 5.51
CA GLY A 264 -0.72 -3.97 6.15
C GLY A 264 -2.09 -4.32 6.74
N THR A 265 -2.69 -3.41 7.51
CA THR A 265 -4.02 -3.63 8.11
C THR A 265 -5.12 -3.69 7.06
N TYR A 266 -5.07 -2.82 6.06
CA TYR A 266 -5.96 -2.87 4.89
C TYR A 266 -5.91 -4.25 4.24
N ALA A 267 -4.71 -4.76 3.97
CA ALA A 267 -4.51 -6.05 3.31
C ALA A 267 -4.95 -7.24 4.18
N LEU A 268 -4.77 -7.17 5.51
CA LEU A 268 -5.33 -8.17 6.44
C LEU A 268 -6.86 -8.23 6.33
N VAL A 269 -7.53 -7.08 6.32
CA VAL A 269 -8.99 -7.04 6.20
C VAL A 269 -9.44 -7.49 4.81
N ARG A 270 -8.77 -7.02 3.76
CA ARG A 270 -9.18 -7.25 2.38
C ARG A 270 -8.90 -8.66 1.88
N PHE A 271 -7.70 -9.15 2.11
CA PHE A 271 -7.22 -10.41 1.55
C PHE A 271 -7.29 -11.54 2.56
N ASN A 272 -6.78 -11.38 3.79
CA ASN A 272 -6.84 -12.47 4.77
C ASN A 272 -8.30 -12.79 5.15
N ILE A 273 -9.06 -11.80 5.62
CA ILE A 273 -10.47 -12.05 6.01
C ILE A 273 -11.35 -12.27 4.78
N GLY A 274 -11.12 -11.52 3.70
CA GLY A 274 -11.95 -11.60 2.49
C GLY A 274 -11.78 -12.89 1.68
N LEU A 275 -10.55 -13.33 1.41
CA LEU A 275 -10.29 -14.52 0.59
C LEU A 275 -10.32 -15.83 1.39
N PHE A 276 -10.08 -15.77 2.70
CA PHE A 276 -9.94 -16.94 3.56
C PHE A 276 -10.82 -16.84 4.82
N PRO A 277 -12.16 -16.70 4.66
CA PRO A 277 -13.07 -16.43 5.77
C PRO A 277 -13.14 -17.57 6.80
N GLU A 278 -13.04 -18.84 6.38
CA GLU A 278 -13.12 -19.99 7.29
C GLU A 278 -11.84 -20.08 8.12
N ALA A 279 -10.67 -19.91 7.48
CA ALA A 279 -9.40 -19.83 8.19
C ALA A 279 -9.38 -18.65 9.17
N ALA A 280 -9.91 -17.49 8.77
CA ALA A 280 -10.02 -16.31 9.63
C ALA A 280 -10.88 -16.59 10.86
N ALA A 281 -12.03 -17.26 10.70
CA ALA A 281 -12.92 -17.62 11.80
C ALA A 281 -12.26 -18.58 12.80
N ILE A 282 -11.56 -19.61 12.29
CA ILE A 282 -10.82 -20.58 13.11
C ILE A 282 -9.68 -19.89 13.88
N LEU A 283 -8.94 -19.00 13.22
CA LEU A 283 -7.75 -18.35 13.80
C LEU A 283 -8.08 -17.11 14.64
N ALA A 284 -9.31 -16.60 14.60
CA ALA A 284 -9.71 -15.34 15.25
C ALA A 284 -9.30 -15.25 16.73
N PRO A 285 -9.52 -16.27 17.61
CA PRO A 285 -9.11 -16.17 19.01
C PRO A 285 -7.61 -15.95 19.19
N TYR A 286 -6.79 -16.59 18.35
CA TYR A 286 -5.33 -16.46 18.39
C TYR A 286 -4.87 -15.10 17.88
N LEU A 287 -5.50 -14.58 16.81
CA LEU A 287 -5.19 -13.25 16.27
C LEU A 287 -5.57 -12.14 17.26
N VAL A 288 -6.70 -12.28 17.96
CA VAL A 288 -7.11 -11.36 19.03
C VAL A 288 -6.11 -11.40 20.19
N ALA A 289 -5.72 -12.59 20.64
CA ALA A 289 -4.71 -12.74 21.68
C ALA A 289 -3.36 -12.11 21.28
N LEU A 290 -2.94 -12.30 20.02
CA LEU A 290 -1.71 -11.71 19.47
C LEU A 290 -1.80 -10.17 19.37
N GLY A 291 -2.98 -9.64 19.02
CA GLY A 291 -3.25 -8.21 19.01
C GLY A 291 -3.15 -7.59 20.40
N ILE A 292 -3.78 -8.22 21.41
CA ILE A 292 -3.68 -7.79 22.81
C ILE A 292 -2.23 -7.84 23.28
N TYR A 293 -1.52 -8.93 22.99
CA TYR A 293 -0.11 -9.06 23.34
C TYR A 293 0.75 -7.97 22.68
N SER A 294 0.46 -7.63 21.43
CA SER A 294 1.16 -6.56 20.70
C SER A 294 0.95 -5.19 21.35
N ILE A 295 -0.27 -4.89 21.81
CA ILE A 295 -0.58 -3.64 22.53
C ILE A 295 0.22 -3.56 23.83
N VAL A 296 0.22 -4.64 24.63
CA VAL A 296 0.92 -4.68 25.92
C VAL A 296 2.43 -4.53 25.73
N MET A 297 3.01 -5.27 24.77
CA MET A 297 4.45 -5.22 24.52
C MET A 297 4.91 -3.85 23.99
N ALA A 298 4.17 -3.26 23.03
CA ALA A 298 4.49 -1.92 22.54
C ALA A 298 4.43 -0.86 23.65
N SER A 299 3.43 -0.95 24.53
CA SER A 299 3.28 -0.05 25.68
C SER A 299 4.43 -0.21 26.66
N TRP A 300 4.80 -1.45 26.99
CA TRP A 300 5.90 -1.75 27.90
C TRP A 300 7.24 -1.21 27.38
N MET A 301 7.56 -1.49 26.11
CA MET A 301 8.80 -1.04 25.47
C MET A 301 8.94 0.49 25.40
N THR A 302 7.85 1.24 25.52
CA THR A 302 7.90 2.70 25.52
C THR A 302 8.36 3.28 26.87
N ILE A 303 8.13 2.54 27.96
CA ILE A 303 8.42 3.00 29.33
C ILE A 303 9.73 2.41 29.87
N SER A 304 10.14 1.24 29.38
CA SER A 304 11.39 0.56 29.75
C SER A 304 12.63 1.18 29.07
#